data_AF-A0A1Y2DI88-F1
#
_entry.id   AF-A0A1Y2DI88-F1
#
_cell.length_a   1.000
_cell.length_b   1.000
_cell.length_c   1.000
_cell.angle_alpha   90.00
_cell.angle_beta   90.00
_cell.angle_gamma   90.00
#
_symmetry.space_group_name_H-M   'P 1'
#
loop_
_entity.id
_entity.type
_entity.pdbx_description
1 polymer ?
#
loop_
_entity_poly.entity_id
_entity_poly.type
_entity_poly.pdbx_seq_one_letter_code
_entity_poly.pdbx_strand_id
1 'polypeptide(L)'
;MAKTSLEKTRKAIAKKKGPIEAVHQYSRDAKRLHRAVGRDVKLEKLAAARKRADKPFIERATYFQEALRRNDNKPFQLDIVQELIKAYVHQYDEEMSELKKARRPGRPSSTKEDLLKMKIERLSKEHENGFLVPDLTTEDNTKLLDRWEGSWSYLTGMQWVRVANGGHVKPSSFPPKGDH
;
A
#
# COMPACT_ATOMS: atom_id res chain seq x y z
N MET A 1 -2.44 16.66 16.89
CA MET A 1 -1.35 16.37 15.93
C MET A 1 0.01 16.46 16.63
N ALA A 2 0.94 15.56 16.34
CA ALA A 2 2.29 15.63 16.91
C ALA A 2 3.06 16.80 16.30
N LYS A 3 3.75 17.60 17.13
CA LYS A 3 4.50 18.78 16.67
C LYS A 3 5.70 18.39 15.82
N THR A 4 5.91 19.10 14.71
CA THR A 4 7.05 18.89 13.79
C THR A 4 8.38 19.26 14.43
N SER A 5 9.50 18.80 13.85
CA SER A 5 10.82 19.20 14.34
C SER A 5 11.03 20.71 14.21
N LEU A 6 10.51 21.31 13.14
CA LEU A 6 10.53 22.75 12.91
C LEU A 6 9.77 23.50 14.00
N GLU A 7 8.54 23.12 14.30
CA GLU A 7 7.71 23.77 15.33
C GLU A 7 8.36 23.73 16.71
N LYS A 8 8.94 22.58 17.08
CA LYS A 8 9.69 22.42 18.34
C LYS A 8 10.91 23.34 18.38
N THR A 9 11.65 23.42 17.27
CA THR A 9 12.85 24.25 17.15
C THR A 9 12.51 25.75 17.18
N ARG A 10 11.46 26.16 16.45
CA ARG A 10 10.90 27.51 16.46
C ARG A 10 10.49 27.95 17.86
N LYS A 11 9.72 27.12 18.57
CA LYS A 11 9.31 27.41 19.96
C LYS A 11 10.51 27.55 20.90
N ALA A 12 11.52 26.69 20.76
CA ALA A 12 12.72 26.74 21.60
C ALA A 12 13.56 28.00 21.37
N ILE A 13 13.69 28.45 20.11
CA ILE A 13 14.41 29.68 19.77
C ILE A 13 13.61 30.90 20.25
N ALA A 14 12.30 30.92 20.00
CA ALA A 14 11.42 32.01 20.41
C ALA A 14 11.46 32.25 21.93
N LYS A 15 11.46 31.16 22.71
CA LYS A 15 11.58 31.22 24.18
C LYS A 15 12.91 31.83 24.65
N LYS A 16 14.00 31.67 23.89
CA LYS A 16 15.35 32.09 24.30
C LYS A 16 15.73 33.50 23.81
N LYS A 17 15.28 33.90 22.62
CA LYS A 17 15.79 35.09 21.92
C LYS A 17 14.71 36.04 21.38
N GLY A 18 13.43 35.79 21.69
CA GLY A 18 12.33 36.58 21.13
C GLY A 18 11.95 36.14 19.71
N PRO A 19 11.26 36.98 18.93
CA PRO A 19 10.69 36.61 17.63
C PRO A 19 11.70 35.96 16.68
N ILE A 20 11.25 34.98 15.87
CA ILE A 20 12.11 34.20 14.98
C ILE A 20 12.64 35.08 13.83
N GLU A 21 11.90 36.12 13.49
CA GLU A 21 12.19 37.13 12.49
C GLU A 21 13.44 37.95 12.83
N ALA A 22 13.82 38.00 14.12
CA ALA A 22 15.03 38.67 14.59
C ALA A 22 16.31 37.82 14.42
N VAL A 23 16.20 36.59 13.92
CA VAL A 23 17.34 35.67 13.78
C VAL A 23 18.08 35.91 12.47
N HIS A 24 19.35 36.32 12.56
CA HIS A 24 20.20 36.51 11.38
C HIS A 24 20.39 35.20 10.58
N GLN A 25 20.36 35.31 9.25
CA GLN A 25 20.40 34.18 8.30
C GLN A 25 21.59 33.22 8.46
N TYR A 26 22.76 33.72 8.86
CA TYR A 26 23.97 32.90 9.06
C TYR A 26 24.19 32.46 10.51
N SER A 27 23.27 32.79 11.42
CA SER A 27 23.37 32.43 12.83
C SER A 27 23.28 30.92 13.06
N ARG A 28 23.76 30.47 14.23
CA ARG A 28 23.60 29.07 14.66
C ARG A 28 22.13 28.65 14.71
N ASP A 29 21.24 29.56 15.10
CA ASP A 29 19.81 29.28 15.22
C ASP A 29 19.12 29.18 13.85
N ALA A 30 19.52 30.00 12.88
CA ALA A 30 19.09 29.83 11.49
C ALA A 30 19.52 28.46 10.92
N LYS A 31 20.77 28.05 11.15
CA LYS A 31 21.25 26.70 10.76
C LYS A 31 20.45 25.58 11.45
N ARG A 32 20.04 25.76 12.72
CA ARG A 32 19.19 24.80 13.44
C ARG A 32 17.79 24.71 12.83
N LEU A 33 17.18 25.83 12.44
CA LEU A 33 15.90 25.85 11.74
C LEU A 33 16.00 25.13 10.40
N HIS A 34 17.02 25.40 9.59
CA HIS A 34 17.21 24.69 8.31
C HIS A 34 17.34 23.18 8.48
N ARG A 35 18.09 22.70 9.48
CA ARG A 35 18.19 21.27 9.78
C ARG A 35 16.83 20.67 10.19
N ALA A 36 16.05 21.40 10.96
CA ALA A 36 14.72 20.96 11.37
C ALA A 36 13.77 20.82 10.17
N VAL A 37 13.78 21.80 9.25
CA VAL A 37 13.05 21.71 7.97
C VAL A 37 13.51 20.49 7.16
N GLY A 38 14.82 20.32 6.97
CA GLY A 38 15.36 19.19 6.21
C GLY A 38 14.99 17.83 6.82
N ARG A 39 14.91 17.73 8.15
CA ARG A 39 14.43 16.53 8.84
C ARG A 39 12.96 16.27 8.54
N ASP A 40 12.11 17.29 8.65
CA ASP A 40 10.67 17.14 8.42
C ASP A 40 10.40 16.72 6.97
N VAL A 41 11.08 17.31 5.99
CA VAL A 41 11.01 16.90 4.57
C VAL A 41 11.46 15.45 4.37
N LYS A 42 12.52 15.00 5.05
CA LYS A 42 12.98 13.60 4.96
C LYS A 42 11.94 12.64 5.54
N LEU A 43 11.35 12.98 6.68
CA LEU A 43 10.30 12.17 7.31
C LEU A 43 9.05 12.08 6.43
N GLU A 44 8.65 13.18 5.80
CA GLU A 44 7.54 13.21 4.86
C GLU A 44 7.80 12.31 3.64
N LYS A 45 8.99 12.40 3.03
CA LYS A 45 9.39 11.53 1.91
C LYS A 45 9.36 10.05 2.30
N LEU A 46 9.83 9.70 3.49
CA LEU A 46 9.79 8.34 4.01
C LEU A 46 8.34 7.85 4.22
N ALA A 47 7.48 8.70 4.79
CA ALA A 47 6.07 8.39 4.97
C ALA A 47 5.35 8.20 3.62
N ALA A 48 5.63 9.04 2.64
CA ALA A 48 5.09 8.91 1.28
C ALA A 48 5.60 7.66 0.56
N ALA A 49 6.87 7.29 0.74
CA ALA A 49 7.41 6.03 0.21
C ALA A 49 6.71 4.82 0.84
N ARG A 50 6.52 4.82 2.16
CA ARG A 50 5.79 3.75 2.87
C ARG A 50 4.34 3.64 2.38
N LYS A 51 3.60 4.76 2.31
CA LYS A 51 2.23 4.78 1.74
C LYS A 51 2.15 4.19 0.33
N ARG A 52 3.15 4.44 -0.53
CA ARG A 52 3.20 3.85 -1.88
C ARG A 52 3.46 2.35 -1.86
N ALA A 53 4.29 1.87 -0.94
CA ALA A 53 4.55 0.44 -0.76
C ALA A 53 3.35 -0.30 -0.16
N ASP A 54 2.63 0.36 0.74
CA ASP A 54 1.46 -0.16 1.45
C ASP A 54 0.21 -0.21 0.56
N LYS A 55 0.08 0.75 -0.36
CA LYS A 55 -1.11 0.95 -1.20
C LYS A 55 -1.61 -0.33 -1.91
N PRO A 56 -0.78 -1.16 -2.57
CA PRO A 56 -1.26 -2.37 -3.23
C PRO A 56 -1.94 -3.37 -2.29
N PHE A 57 -1.50 -3.46 -1.03
CA PHE A 57 -2.11 -4.35 -0.05
C PHE A 57 -3.43 -3.81 0.48
N ILE A 58 -3.54 -2.48 0.61
CA ILE A 58 -4.80 -1.82 0.95
C ILE A 58 -5.81 -2.04 -0.18
N GLU A 59 -5.44 -1.74 -1.43
CA GLU A 59 -6.31 -1.97 -2.60
C GLU A 59 -6.76 -3.43 -2.71
N ARG A 60 -5.86 -4.37 -2.44
CA ARG A 60 -6.16 -5.80 -2.39
C ARG A 60 -7.19 -6.13 -1.31
N ALA A 61 -6.93 -5.72 -0.07
CA ALA A 61 -7.85 -5.96 1.04
C ALA A 61 -9.23 -5.34 0.76
N THR A 62 -9.29 -4.16 0.15
CA THR A 62 -10.54 -3.51 -0.27
C THR A 62 -11.30 -4.34 -1.29
N TYR A 63 -10.63 -4.87 -2.31
CA TYR A 63 -11.27 -5.75 -3.30
C TYR A 63 -11.92 -6.98 -2.66
N PHE A 64 -11.20 -7.67 -1.77
CA PHE A 64 -11.74 -8.86 -1.10
C PHE A 64 -12.83 -8.52 -0.08
N GLN A 65 -12.74 -7.36 0.59
CA GLN A 65 -13.80 -6.86 1.46
C GLN A 65 -15.08 -6.56 0.67
N GLU A 66 -14.98 -5.94 -0.51
CA GLU A 66 -16.13 -5.70 -1.37
C GLU A 66 -16.76 -7.00 -1.87
N ALA A 67 -15.95 -7.99 -2.25
CA ALA A 67 -16.45 -9.31 -2.62
C ALA A 67 -17.18 -9.98 -1.44
N LEU A 68 -16.62 -9.89 -0.24
CA LEU A 68 -17.21 -10.41 0.99
C LEU A 68 -18.55 -9.75 1.32
N ARG A 69 -18.66 -8.42 1.19
CA ARG A 69 -19.91 -7.67 1.41
C ARG A 69 -21.01 -8.05 0.42
N ARG A 70 -20.66 -8.39 -0.82
CA ARG A 70 -21.62 -8.91 -1.81
C ARG A 70 -22.13 -10.31 -1.45
N ASN A 71 -21.42 -11.04 -0.60
CA ASN A 71 -21.77 -12.38 -0.11
C ASN A 71 -22.32 -12.37 1.33
N ASP A 72 -23.01 -11.29 1.73
CA ASP A 72 -23.57 -11.12 3.08
C ASP A 72 -22.56 -11.30 4.23
N ASN A 73 -21.28 -10.99 3.99
CA ASN A 73 -20.18 -11.19 4.96
C ASN A 73 -19.97 -12.64 5.42
N LYS A 74 -20.43 -13.62 4.64
CA LYS A 74 -20.23 -15.04 4.95
C LYS A 74 -18.86 -15.52 4.49
N PRO A 75 -18.24 -16.47 5.23
CA PRO A 75 -17.01 -17.14 4.80
C PRO A 75 -17.14 -17.74 3.42
N PHE A 76 -16.07 -17.66 2.65
CA PHE A 76 -15.98 -18.28 1.33
C PHE A 76 -15.40 -19.68 1.41
N GLN A 77 -15.85 -20.53 0.51
CA GLN A 77 -15.13 -21.76 0.18
C GLN A 77 -13.85 -21.44 -0.60
N LEU A 78 -12.87 -22.33 -0.50
CA LEU A 78 -11.53 -22.10 -1.03
C LEU A 78 -11.51 -21.93 -2.57
N ASP A 79 -12.35 -22.68 -3.27
CA ASP A 79 -12.58 -22.57 -4.71
C ASP A 79 -13.02 -21.15 -5.12
N ILE A 80 -14.00 -20.57 -4.40
CA ILE A 80 -14.45 -19.19 -4.63
C ILE A 80 -13.32 -18.20 -4.35
N VAL A 81 -12.53 -18.40 -3.30
CA VAL A 81 -11.35 -17.56 -3.02
C VAL A 81 -10.35 -17.60 -4.18
N GLN A 82 -10.11 -18.77 -4.76
CA GLN A 82 -9.24 -18.90 -5.93
C GLN A 82 -9.80 -18.19 -7.17
N GLU A 83 -11.11 -18.25 -7.40
CA GLU A 83 -11.75 -17.52 -8.49
C GLU A 83 -11.64 -16.00 -8.31
N LEU A 84 -11.84 -15.50 -7.08
CA LEU A 84 -11.65 -14.09 -6.75
C LEU A 84 -10.20 -13.64 -6.95
N ILE A 85 -9.22 -14.48 -6.57
CA ILE A 85 -7.81 -14.19 -6.83
C ILE A 85 -7.52 -14.13 -8.33
N LYS A 86 -8.02 -15.09 -9.12
CA LYS A 86 -7.86 -15.08 -10.58
C LYS A 86 -8.46 -13.82 -11.19
N ALA A 87 -9.69 -13.45 -10.80
CA ALA A 87 -10.34 -12.24 -11.25
C ALA A 87 -9.52 -10.98 -10.90
N TYR A 88 -8.95 -10.92 -9.70
CA TYR A 88 -8.08 -9.82 -9.28
C TYR A 88 -6.77 -9.74 -10.08
N VAL A 89 -6.13 -10.88 -10.36
CA VAL A 89 -4.87 -10.93 -11.12
C VAL A 89 -5.09 -10.50 -12.57
N HIS A 90 -6.21 -10.92 -13.18
CA HIS A 90 -6.55 -10.64 -14.57
C HIS A 90 -7.34 -9.33 -14.80
N GLN A 91 -7.57 -8.52 -13.76
CA GLN A 91 -8.36 -7.28 -13.85
C GLN A 91 -7.82 -6.25 -14.86
N TYR A 92 -6.53 -6.33 -15.21
CA TYR A 92 -5.86 -5.40 -16.12
C TYR A 92 -5.70 -5.94 -17.54
N ASP A 93 -6.10 -7.18 -17.80
CA ASP A 93 -5.89 -7.83 -19.10
C ASP A 93 -6.70 -7.15 -20.21
N GLU A 94 -7.91 -6.70 -19.90
CA GLU A 94 -8.77 -5.97 -20.82
C GLU A 94 -8.19 -4.59 -21.15
N GLU A 95 -7.82 -3.79 -20.14
CA GLU A 95 -7.14 -2.49 -20.34
C GLU A 95 -5.86 -2.68 -21.15
N MET A 96 -5.12 -3.76 -20.91
CA MET A 96 -3.90 -4.03 -21.65
C MET A 96 -4.19 -4.40 -23.12
N SER A 97 -5.25 -5.16 -23.38
CA SER A 97 -5.68 -5.50 -24.73
C SER A 97 -6.11 -4.26 -25.51
N GLU A 98 -6.85 -3.35 -24.89
CA GLU A 98 -7.29 -2.08 -25.49
C GLU A 98 -6.10 -1.18 -25.86
N LEU A 99 -5.14 -1.00 -24.95
CA LEU A 99 -3.93 -0.22 -25.23
C LEU A 99 -3.13 -0.80 -26.39
N LYS A 100 -3.02 -2.13 -26.48
CA LYS A 100 -2.36 -2.80 -27.61
C LYS A 100 -3.10 -2.61 -28.92
N LYS A 101 -4.44 -2.66 -28.92
CA LYS A 101 -5.27 -2.44 -30.12
C LYS A 101 -5.22 -0.99 -30.59
N ALA A 102 -5.22 -0.03 -29.67
CA ALA A 102 -5.09 1.39 -29.97
C ALA A 102 -3.70 1.77 -30.52
N ARG A 103 -2.69 0.93 -30.27
CA ARG A 103 -1.32 1.13 -30.75
C ARG A 103 -1.23 0.76 -32.23
N ARG A 104 -0.75 1.71 -33.04
CA ARG A 104 -0.42 1.46 -34.45
C ARG A 104 0.71 0.44 -34.57
N PRO A 105 0.67 -0.48 -35.56
CA PRO A 105 1.77 -1.39 -35.83
C PRO A 105 3.11 -0.64 -35.94
N GLY A 106 4.16 -1.14 -35.28
CA GLY A 106 5.50 -0.56 -35.31
C GLY A 106 5.78 0.58 -34.32
N ARG A 107 4.79 1.11 -33.60
CA ARG A 107 5.04 2.10 -32.53
C ARG A 107 5.55 1.39 -31.26
N PRO A 108 6.60 1.87 -30.57
CA PRO A 108 6.99 1.32 -29.27
C PRO A 108 5.87 1.47 -28.23
N SER A 109 5.91 0.65 -27.17
CA SER A 109 4.98 0.74 -26.06
C SER A 109 5.07 2.09 -25.37
N SER A 110 3.93 2.57 -24.86
CA SER A 110 3.91 3.78 -24.03
C SER A 110 4.36 3.48 -22.61
N THR A 111 4.81 4.50 -21.87
CA THR A 111 5.14 4.35 -20.43
C THR A 111 3.96 3.80 -19.63
N LYS A 112 2.72 4.15 -19.98
CA LYS A 112 1.51 3.60 -19.35
C LYS A 112 1.40 2.09 -19.61
N GLU A 113 1.61 1.66 -20.86
CA GLU A 113 1.60 0.25 -21.26
C GLU A 113 2.71 -0.55 -20.57
N ASP A 114 3.93 -0.01 -20.48
CA ASP A 114 5.04 -0.67 -19.79
C ASP A 114 4.76 -0.84 -18.29
N LEU A 115 4.26 0.21 -17.63
CA LEU A 115 3.89 0.13 -16.21
C LEU A 115 2.75 -0.86 -15.96
N LEU A 116 1.75 -0.90 -16.84
CA LEU A 116 0.64 -1.86 -16.73
C LEU A 116 1.13 -3.30 -16.92
N LYS A 117 2.00 -3.54 -17.91
CA LYS A 117 2.63 -4.83 -18.14
C LYS A 117 3.44 -5.29 -16.92
N MET A 118 4.25 -4.41 -16.33
CA MET A 118 4.99 -4.72 -15.10
C MET A 118 4.04 -5.06 -13.92
N LYS A 119 2.89 -4.39 -13.84
CA LYS A 119 1.87 -4.67 -12.80
C LYS A 119 1.26 -6.06 -12.98
N ILE A 120 0.88 -6.41 -14.22
CA ILE A 120 0.34 -7.73 -14.57
C ILE A 120 1.37 -8.81 -14.25
N GLU A 121 2.61 -8.66 -14.74
CA GLU A 121 3.67 -9.65 -14.52
C GLU A 121 3.95 -9.87 -13.03
N ARG A 122 3.94 -8.80 -12.23
CA ARG A 122 4.08 -8.90 -10.77
C ARG A 122 2.93 -9.70 -10.14
N LEU A 123 1.68 -9.44 -10.55
CA LEU A 123 0.52 -10.15 -10.02
C LEU A 123 0.53 -11.63 -10.43
N SER A 124 0.86 -11.93 -11.68
CA SER A 124 0.99 -13.32 -12.17
C SER A 124 2.07 -14.08 -11.40
N LYS A 125 3.26 -13.50 -11.23
CA LYS A 125 4.35 -14.11 -10.46
C LYS A 125 3.97 -14.34 -8.99
N GLU A 126 3.25 -13.39 -8.39
CA GLU A 126 2.78 -13.55 -7.01
C GLU A 126 1.72 -14.66 -6.91
N HIS A 127 0.84 -14.78 -7.89
CA HIS A 127 -0.18 -15.83 -7.96
C HIS A 127 0.43 -17.22 -8.09
N GLU A 128 1.46 -17.38 -8.92
CA GLU A 128 2.20 -18.63 -9.08
C GLU A 128 2.89 -19.05 -7.76
N ASN A 129 3.51 -18.10 -7.06
CA ASN A 129 4.25 -18.36 -5.82
C ASN A 129 3.37 -18.46 -4.56
N GLY A 130 2.07 -18.19 -4.68
CA GLY A 130 1.13 -18.14 -3.56
C GLY A 130 0.73 -16.71 -3.24
N PHE A 131 -0.47 -16.33 -3.69
CA PHE A 131 -1.01 -14.98 -3.57
C PHE A 131 -1.41 -14.69 -2.12
N LEU A 132 -0.88 -13.60 -1.55
CA LEU A 132 -1.14 -13.23 -0.15
C LEU A 132 -2.51 -12.55 -0.01
N VAL A 133 -3.45 -13.16 0.70
CA VAL A 133 -4.80 -12.60 0.92
C VAL A 133 -5.20 -12.70 2.39
N PRO A 134 -6.12 -11.85 2.87
CA PRO A 134 -6.79 -12.10 4.14
C PRO A 134 -7.48 -13.47 4.07
N ASP A 135 -7.42 -14.25 5.14
CA ASP A 135 -8.16 -15.52 5.19
C ASP A 135 -9.67 -15.26 5.16
N LEU A 136 -10.35 -15.68 4.10
CA LEU A 136 -11.79 -15.49 3.96
C LEU A 136 -12.59 -16.77 4.31
N THR A 137 -11.90 -17.82 4.74
CA THR A 137 -12.53 -19.12 5.06
C THR A 137 -13.04 -19.19 6.50
N THR A 138 -12.60 -18.27 7.36
CA THR A 138 -12.93 -18.22 8.79
C THR A 138 -13.86 -17.05 9.11
N GLU A 139 -14.93 -17.31 9.88
CA GLU A 139 -15.95 -16.31 10.22
C GLU A 139 -15.40 -15.15 11.06
N ASP A 140 -14.45 -15.43 11.95
CA ASP A 140 -13.83 -14.38 12.76
C ASP A 140 -13.05 -13.40 11.89
N ASN A 141 -12.30 -13.89 10.89
CA ASN A 141 -11.49 -13.05 10.03
C ASN A 141 -12.34 -12.30 8.99
N THR A 142 -13.46 -12.86 8.51
CA THR A 142 -14.41 -12.12 7.65
C THR A 142 -15.07 -10.96 8.41
N LYS A 143 -15.47 -11.15 9.67
CA LYS A 143 -15.98 -10.06 10.52
C LYS A 143 -14.94 -8.98 10.74
N LEU A 144 -13.67 -9.34 10.94
CA LEU A 144 -12.58 -8.36 11.04
C LEU A 144 -12.44 -7.58 9.74
N LEU A 145 -12.40 -8.26 8.59
CA LEU A 145 -12.27 -7.63 7.29
C LEU A 145 -13.46 -6.72 6.96
N ASP A 146 -14.68 -7.09 7.30
CA ASP A 146 -15.86 -6.23 7.06
C ASP A 146 -15.79 -4.90 7.85
N ARG A 147 -15.32 -4.96 9.10
CA ARG A 147 -15.13 -3.78 9.98
C ARG A 147 -13.94 -2.91 9.62
N TRP A 148 -13.09 -3.35 8.72
CA TRP A 148 -11.87 -2.62 8.38
C TRP A 148 -12.18 -1.38 7.51
N GLU A 149 -11.67 -0.22 7.91
CA GLU A 149 -11.92 1.06 7.26
C GLU A 149 -10.69 1.62 6.52
N GLY A 150 -9.78 0.76 6.06
CA GLY A 150 -8.57 1.20 5.33
C GLY A 150 -7.32 1.40 6.20
N SER A 151 -7.39 1.16 7.52
CA SER A 151 -6.24 1.32 8.42
C SER A 151 -5.20 0.21 8.27
N TRP A 152 -3.94 0.57 8.01
CA TRP A 152 -2.83 -0.38 7.89
C TRP A 152 -2.60 -1.23 9.16
N SER A 153 -2.62 -0.59 10.33
CA SER A 153 -2.39 -1.28 11.60
C SER A 153 -3.48 -2.31 11.91
N TYR A 154 -4.68 -2.10 11.38
CA TYR A 154 -5.78 -3.03 11.56
C TYR A 154 -5.57 -4.31 10.73
N LEU A 155 -5.01 -4.20 9.52
CA LEU A 155 -4.63 -5.36 8.70
C LEU A 155 -3.56 -6.25 9.35
N THR A 156 -2.69 -5.68 10.19
CA THR A 156 -1.65 -6.45 10.90
C THR A 156 -2.19 -7.36 11.99
N GLY A 157 -3.44 -7.13 12.45
CA GLY A 157 -4.11 -7.97 13.44
C GLY A 157 -4.93 -9.11 12.82
N MET A 158 -5.07 -9.15 11.50
CA MET A 158 -5.84 -10.18 10.79
C MET A 158 -5.00 -11.42 10.49
N GLN A 159 -5.69 -12.52 10.21
CA GLN A 159 -5.06 -13.70 9.63
C GLN A 159 -4.92 -13.54 8.12
N TRP A 160 -3.72 -13.87 7.63
CA TRP A 160 -3.38 -13.83 6.21
C TRP A 160 -2.87 -15.20 5.77
N VAL A 161 -3.17 -15.55 4.54
CA VAL A 161 -2.78 -16.82 3.93
C VAL A 161 -2.21 -16.57 2.53
N ARG A 162 -1.28 -17.43 2.11
CA ARG A 162 -0.86 -17.54 0.72
C ARG A 162 -1.63 -18.67 0.07
N VAL A 163 -2.35 -18.35 -0.98
CA VAL A 163 -3.12 -19.31 -1.78
C VAL A 163 -2.37 -19.53 -3.09
N ALA A 164 -1.84 -20.74 -3.28
CA ALA A 164 -1.21 -21.14 -4.54
C ALA A 164 -2.26 -21.56 -5.58
N ASN A 165 -1.88 -21.52 -6.86
CA ASN A 165 -2.75 -21.91 -7.97
C ASN A 165 -3.35 -23.33 -7.81
N GLY A 166 -2.60 -24.26 -7.18
CA GLY A 166 -3.05 -25.63 -6.91
C GLY A 166 -3.98 -25.82 -5.69
N GLY A 167 -4.45 -24.74 -5.06
CA GLY A 167 -5.34 -24.82 -3.88
C GLY A 167 -4.62 -25.04 -2.56
N HIS A 168 -3.28 -25.03 -2.58
CA HIS A 168 -2.52 -25.12 -1.34
C HIS A 168 -2.56 -23.78 -0.60
N VAL A 169 -3.15 -23.79 0.59
CA VAL A 169 -3.21 -22.65 1.50
C VAL A 169 -2.12 -22.77 2.55
N LYS A 170 -1.30 -21.73 2.70
CA LYS A 170 -0.28 -21.65 3.76
C LYS A 170 -0.50 -20.39 4.59
N PRO A 171 -0.61 -20.50 5.92
CA PRO A 171 -0.62 -19.33 6.79
C PRO A 171 0.61 -18.44 6.56
N SER A 172 0.40 -17.12 6.55
CA SER A 172 1.45 -16.14 6.32
C SER A 172 1.25 -14.92 7.22
N SER A 173 2.33 -14.21 7.52
CA SER A 173 2.24 -12.97 8.29
C SER A 173 2.04 -11.74 7.40
N PHE A 174 1.30 -10.76 7.90
CA PHE A 174 1.22 -9.42 7.33
C PHE A 174 1.87 -8.39 8.26
N PRO A 175 2.68 -7.45 7.75
CA PRO A 175 3.13 -7.34 6.36
C PRO A 175 4.08 -8.48 5.97
N PRO A 176 4.19 -8.81 4.66
CA PRO A 176 5.14 -9.82 4.20
C PRO A 176 6.56 -9.40 4.56
N LYS A 177 7.26 -10.25 5.32
CA LYS A 177 8.66 -9.99 5.70
C LYS A 177 9.57 -10.35 4.53
N GLY A 178 10.08 -9.33 3.83
CA GLY A 178 11.34 -9.44 3.09
C GLY A 178 11.41 -10.33 1.84
N ASP A 179 10.33 -10.49 1.08
CA ASP A 179 10.44 -10.98 -0.31
C ASP A 179 10.71 -9.79 -1.26
N HIS A 180 11.86 -9.13 -1.07
CA HIS A 180 12.42 -8.12 -1.99
C HIS A 180 13.57 -8.70 -2.79
#